data_AF-A0A2E8D5J9-F1
#
_entry.id   AF-A0A2E8D5J9-F1
#
_cell.length_a   1.000
_cell.length_b   1.000
_cell.length_c   1.000
_cell.angle_alpha   90.00
_cell.angle_beta   90.00
_cell.angle_gamma   90.00
#
_symmetry.space_group_name_H-M   'P 1'
#
loop_
_entity.id
_entity.type
_entity.pdbx_description
1 polymer ?
#
loop_
_entity_poly.entity_id
_entity_poly.type
_entity_poly.pdbx_seq_one_letter_code
_entity_poly.pdbx_strand_id
1 'polypeptide(L)' 'MTVLRETEKVLIPERGVMLGNFGVAAVNGQESWVTDSEFITNGKSHQRGADGSTFIARLKWSQPNRRDK' A
#
# COMPACT_ATOMS: atom_id res chain seq x y z
N MET A 1 16.02 14.14 4.04
CA MET A 1 15.03 13.17 4.55
C MET A 1 15.69 11.81 4.55
N THR A 2 15.64 11.09 5.67
CA THR A 2 16.30 9.78 5.83
C THR A 2 15.29 8.80 6.39
N VAL A 3 15.31 7.55 5.90
CA VAL A 3 14.43 6.48 6.40
C VAL A 3 15.07 5.84 7.64
N LEU A 4 14.28 5.65 8.70
CA LEU A 4 14.68 4.93 9.90
C LEU A 4 14.21 3.48 9.78
N ARG A 5 15.14 2.54 9.56
CA ARG A 5 14.83 1.12 9.33
C ARG A 5 13.99 0.50 10.44
N GLU A 6 14.28 0.86 11.69
CA GLU A 6 13.53 0.40 12.88
C GLU A 6 12.05 0.82 12.90
N THR A 7 11.67 1.80 12.09
CA THR A 7 10.30 2.30 11.98
C THR A 7 9.54 1.78 10.77
N GLU A 8 10.20 0.99 9.90
CA GLU A 8 9.56 0.42 8.71
C GLU A 8 8.42 -0.54 9.12
N LYS A 9 7.29 -0.42 8.43
CA LYS A 9 6.13 -1.30 8.62
C LYS A 9 5.62 -1.78 7.27
N VAL A 10 5.31 -3.06 7.21
CA VAL A 10 4.61 -3.65 6.06
C VAL A 10 3.16 -3.18 6.07
N LEU A 11 2.72 -2.52 4.99
CA LEU A 11 1.34 -2.03 4.84
C LEU A 11 0.44 -3.03 4.13
N ILE A 12 0.97 -3.72 3.12
CA ILE A 12 0.27 -4.74 2.33
C ILE A 12 1.07 -6.04 2.48
N PRO A 13 0.45 -7.15 2.89
CA PRO A 13 1.16 -8.40 3.10
C PRO A 13 1.70 -8.97 1.79
N GLU A 14 2.88 -9.60 1.86
CA GLU A 14 3.45 -10.30 0.72
C GLU A 14 2.67 -11.58 0.43
N ARG A 15 2.07 -11.65 -0.76
CA ARG A 15 1.39 -12.85 -1.28
C ARG A 15 2.24 -13.65 -2.28
N GLY A 16 3.52 -13.34 -2.43
CA GLY A 16 4.41 -14.05 -3.35
C GLY A 16 4.11 -13.80 -4.83
N VAL A 17 3.44 -12.69 -5.13
CA VAL A 17 3.27 -12.11 -6.48
C VAL A 17 3.68 -10.65 -6.45
N MET A 18 4.10 -10.13 -7.60
CA MET A 18 4.50 -8.73 -7.73
C MET A 18 3.28 -7.82 -7.55
N LEU A 19 3.42 -6.80 -6.72
CA LEU A 19 2.51 -5.67 -6.68
C LEU A 19 2.97 -4.60 -7.67
N GLY A 20 2.03 -3.81 -8.19
CA GLY A 20 2.30 -2.78 -9.19
C GLY A 20 2.95 -1.52 -8.61
N ASN A 21 2.65 -0.38 -9.24
CA ASN A 21 2.91 0.91 -8.63
C ASN A 21 1.82 1.20 -7.60
N PHE A 22 2.21 1.68 -6.43
CA PHE A 22 1.27 2.09 -5.40
C PHE A 22 0.84 3.55 -5.55
N GLY A 23 -0.43 3.81 -5.22
CA GLY A 23 -0.98 5.15 -5.04
C GLY A 23 -1.00 5.54 -3.57
N VAL A 24 -0.81 6.83 -3.26
CA VAL A 24 -0.95 7.37 -1.90
C VAL A 24 -1.82 8.62 -1.94
N ALA A 25 -2.84 8.66 -1.08
CA ALA A 25 -3.70 9.83 -0.92
C ALA A 25 -3.84 10.20 0.55
N ALA A 26 -3.69 11.49 0.86
CA ALA A 26 -4.20 12.05 2.12
C ALA A 26 -5.71 12.18 1.97
N VAL A 27 -6.47 11.46 2.81
CA VAL A 27 -7.93 11.50 2.77
C VAL A 27 -8.45 12.64 3.66
N ASN A 28 -7.83 12.81 4.83
CA ASN A 28 -7.98 13.96 5.73
C ASN A 28 -6.77 14.01 6.67
N GLY A 29 -6.71 15.01 7.56
CA GLY A 29 -5.60 15.14 8.52
C GLY A 29 -5.37 13.93 9.42
N GLN A 30 -6.34 13.06 9.67
CA GLN A 30 -6.17 11.91 10.57
C GLN A 30 -5.73 10.64 9.84
N GLU A 31 -5.83 10.59 8.51
CA GLU A 31 -5.55 9.37 7.78
C GLU A 31 -5.02 9.56 6.35
N SER A 32 -4.26 8.57 5.91
CA SER A 32 -3.80 8.47 4.53
C SER A 32 -3.95 7.04 4.06
N TRP A 33 -4.32 6.86 2.80
CA TRP A 33 -4.61 5.55 2.24
C TRP A 33 -3.56 5.23 1.18
N VAL A 34 -3.10 3.99 1.19
CA VAL A 34 -2.20 3.44 0.18
C VAL A 34 -2.96 2.37 -0.58
N THR A 35 -2.93 2.45 -1.91
CA THR A 35 -3.60 1.48 -2.78
C THR A 35 -2.59 0.81 -3.69
N ASP A 36 -2.74 -0.47 -3.91
CA ASP A 36 -1.93 -1.22 -4.87
C ASP A 36 -2.72 -2.41 -5.41
N SER A 37 -2.36 -2.91 -6.57
CA SER A 37 -3.00 -4.04 -7.22
C SER A 37 -1.97 -5.08 -7.62
N GLU A 38 -2.37 -6.34 -7.57
CA GLU A 38 -1.51 -7.42 -8.03
C GLU A 38 -1.26 -7.31 -9.53
N PHE A 39 0.01 -7.47 -9.93
CA PHE A 39 0.36 -7.56 -11.33
C PHE A 39 -0.06 -8.92 -11.89
N ILE A 40 -0.85 -8.89 -12.96
CA ILE A 40 -1.28 -10.08 -13.68
C ILE A 40 -0.45 -10.21 -14.96
N THR A 41 0.28 -11.31 -15.08
CA THR A 41 0.99 -11.64 -16.33
C THR A 41 0.15 -12.57 -17.21
N ASN A 42 -0.14 -12.15 -18.44
CA ASN A 42 -0.80 -12.96 -19.47
C ASN A 42 -2.12 -13.63 -19.02
N GLY A 43 -2.87 -12.99 -18.12
CA GLY A 43 -4.16 -13.49 -17.63
C GLY A 43 -4.09 -14.79 -16.82
N LYS A 44 -2.89 -15.22 -16.40
CA LYS A 44 -2.71 -16.42 -15.58
C LYS A 44 -2.55 -16.03 -14.11
N SER A 45 -3.46 -16.52 -13.28
CA SER A 45 -3.31 -16.45 -11.82
C SER A 45 -2.22 -17.40 -11.34
N HIS A 46 -1.56 -17.03 -10.25
CA HIS A 46 -0.55 -17.81 -9.56
C HIS A 46 -1.16 -18.45 -8.30
N GLN A 47 -0.64 -19.60 -7.85
CA GLN A 47 -1.20 -20.29 -6.66
C GLN A 47 -1.22 -19.41 -5.40
N ARG A 48 -0.35 -18.40 -5.35
CA ARG A 48 -0.23 -17.48 -4.21
C ARG A 48 -0.89 -16.10 -4.45
N GLY A 49 -1.36 -15.77 -5.66
CA GLY A 49 -1.94 -14.46 -6.00
C GLY A 49 -2.05 -14.24 -7.52
N ALA A 50 -1.94 -13.00 -7.97
CA ALA A 50 -2.15 -12.58 -9.36
C ALA A 50 -3.58 -12.90 -9.84
N ASP A 51 -4.54 -12.82 -8.92
CA ASP A 51 -5.97 -13.02 -9.16
C ASP A 51 -6.70 -11.69 -9.46
N GLY A 52 -5.96 -10.58 -9.49
CA GLY A 52 -6.48 -9.23 -9.67
C GLY A 52 -6.93 -8.55 -8.38
N SER A 53 -6.55 -9.10 -7.22
CA SER A 53 -6.76 -8.44 -5.93
C SER A 53 -6.21 -7.03 -5.93
N THR A 54 -7.01 -6.10 -5.40
CA THR A 54 -6.61 -4.72 -5.12
C THR A 54 -6.68 -4.49 -3.62
N PHE A 55 -5.60 -3.94 -3.07
CA PHE A 55 -5.41 -3.69 -1.66
C PHE A 55 -5.59 -2.22 -1.35
N ILE A 56 -6.18 -1.95 -0.19
CA ILE A 56 -6.27 -0.62 0.40
C ILE A 56 -5.76 -0.71 1.83
N ALA A 57 -4.63 -0.07 2.11
CA ALA A 57 -4.06 0.04 3.45
C ALA A 57 -4.37 1.42 4.04
N ARG A 58 -5.05 1.43 5.18
CA ARG A 58 -5.40 2.66 5.92
C ARG A 58 -4.32 2.96 6.96
N LEU A 59 -3.63 4.08 6.79
CA LEU A 59 -2.72 4.62 7.80
C LEU A 59 -3.47 5.57 8.71
N LYS A 60 -3.47 5.27 10.01
CA LYS A 60 -3.98 6.16 11.06
C LYS A 60 -2.82 6.93 11.66
N TRP A 61 -2.87 8.25 11.62
CA TRP A 61 -1.83 9.07 12.20
C TRP A 61 -2.05 9.26 13.70
N SER A 62 -0.97 9.21 14.50
CA SER A 62 -1.02 9.51 15.94
C SER A 62 -1.20 11.00 16.23
N GLN A 63 -0.83 11.85 15.27
CA GLN A 63 -1.07 13.28 15.24
C GLN A 63 -1.49 13.67 13.83
N PRO A 64 -2.32 14.72 13.63
CA PRO A 64 -2.77 15.10 12.30
C PRO A 64 -1.61 15.32 11.31
N ASN A 65 -1.72 14.72 10.13
CA ASN A 65 -0.79 14.86 9.02
C ASN A 65 -0.86 16.30 8.49
N ARG A 66 0.19 17.08 8.72
CA ARG A 66 0.26 18.52 8.40
C ARG A 66 0.41 18.83 6.91
N ARG A 67 0.19 17.85 6.03
CA ARG A 67 0.16 18.05 4.57
C ARG A 67 -1.22 18.46 4.04
N ASP A 68 -2.20 18.64 4.91
CA ASP A 68 -3.46 19.31 4.57
C ASP A 68 -3.12 20.71 4.04
N LYS A 69 -3.38 20.92 2.75
CA LYS A 69 -3.29 22.24 2.11
C LYS A 69 -4.47 23.11 2.53
#